data_AF-A0A258N1Y3-F1
#
_entry.id   AF-A0A258N1Y3-F1
#
_cell.length_a   1.000
_cell.length_b   1.000
_cell.length_c   1.000
_cell.angle_alpha   90.00
_cell.angle_beta   90.00
_cell.angle_gamma   90.00
#
_symmetry.space_group_name_H-M   'P 1'
#
loop_
_entity.id
_entity.type
_entity.pdbx_description
1 polymer ?
#
loop_
_entity_poly.entity_id
_entity_poly.type
_entity_poly.pdbx_seq_one_letter_code
_entity_poly.pdbx_strand_id
1 'polypeptide(L)'
;MLKLIAEVGQQENVPVIARYAMMKAWKERDGVPLSQMIILDGLHLTDWSYKCFAQAVAVRLAAGLAQAPRPAKPGAAALPEPPAPAMR
;
A
#
# COMPACT_ATOMS: atom_id res chain seq x y z
N MET A 1 18.55 -8.60 6.77
CA MET A 1 17.09 -8.32 6.86
C MET A 1 16.58 -7.44 5.71
N LEU A 2 16.90 -6.14 5.60
CA LEU A 2 16.33 -5.28 4.54
C LEU A 2 16.60 -5.78 3.11
N LYS A 3 17.83 -6.27 2.86
CA LYS A 3 18.23 -6.87 1.57
C LYS A 3 17.38 -8.09 1.19
N LEU A 4 17.11 -8.98 2.15
CA LEU A 4 16.28 -10.17 1.94
C LEU A 4 14.84 -9.81 1.55
N ILE A 5 14.23 -8.82 2.23
CA ILE A 5 12.87 -8.37 1.89
C ILE A 5 12.82 -7.80 0.47
N ALA A 6 13.84 -7.02 0.09
CA ALA A 6 13.94 -6.49 -1.27
C ALA A 6 14.11 -7.60 -2.31
N GLU A 7 14.98 -8.58 -2.05
CA GLU A 7 15.20 -9.74 -2.93
C GLU A 7 13.93 -10.55 -3.13
N VAL A 8 13.23 -10.90 -2.05
CA VAL A 8 11.94 -11.62 -2.13
C VAL A 8 10.90 -10.80 -2.89
N GLY A 9 10.80 -9.49 -2.62
CA GLY A 9 9.89 -8.62 -3.37
C GLY A 9 10.17 -8.60 -4.87
N GLN A 10 11.45 -8.60 -5.27
CA GLN A 10 11.83 -8.70 -6.68
C GLN A 10 11.46 -10.07 -7.27
N GLN A 11 11.76 -11.16 -6.56
CA GLN A 11 11.46 -12.52 -6.99
C GLN A 11 9.96 -12.75 -7.19
N GLU A 12 9.13 -12.22 -6.29
CA GLU A 12 7.67 -12.36 -6.31
C GLU A 12 6.97 -11.29 -7.16
N ASN A 13 7.72 -10.38 -7.79
CA ASN A 13 7.19 -9.23 -8.51
C ASN A 13 6.22 -8.36 -7.67
N VAL A 14 6.53 -8.19 -6.38
CA VAL A 14 5.77 -7.38 -5.42
C VAL A 14 6.56 -6.13 -5.05
N PRO A 15 6.01 -4.92 -5.29
CA PRO A 15 6.66 -3.68 -4.89
C PRO A 15 6.89 -3.61 -3.36
N VAL A 16 8.10 -3.23 -2.95
CA VAL A 16 8.49 -3.10 -1.53
C VAL A 16 8.58 -1.64 -1.13
N ILE A 17 7.90 -1.28 -0.03
CA ILE A 17 8.02 0.04 0.59
C ILE A 17 9.09 0.00 1.68
N ALA A 18 10.24 0.62 1.40
CA ALA A 18 11.39 0.64 2.29
C ALA A 18 11.23 1.62 3.47
N ARG A 19 10.42 1.24 4.47
CA ARG A 19 10.11 2.05 5.67
C ARG A 19 11.33 2.71 6.32
N TYR A 20 12.39 1.94 6.56
CA TYR A 20 13.61 2.45 7.19
C TYR A 20 14.27 3.57 6.38
N ALA A 21 14.41 3.38 5.07
CA ALA A 21 15.00 4.38 4.19
C ALA A 21 14.16 5.68 4.16
N MET A 22 12.83 5.57 4.23
CA MET A 22 11.96 6.74 4.30
C MET A 22 12.13 7.52 5.61
N MET A 23 12.15 6.84 6.76
CA MET A 23 12.39 7.51 8.06
C MET A 23 13.79 8.12 8.14
N LYS A 24 14.79 7.43 7.59
CA LYS A 24 16.15 7.94 7.50
C LYS A 24 16.19 9.24 6.70
N ALA A 25 15.48 9.29 5.56
CA ALA A 25 15.35 10.52 4.78
C ALA A 25 14.62 11.64 5.55
N TRP A 26 13.54 11.32 6.28
CA TRP A 26 12.88 12.31 7.13
C TRP A 26 13.82 12.89 8.17
N LYS A 27 14.68 12.06 8.78
CA LYS A 27 15.67 12.52 9.75
C LYS A 27 16.78 13.35 9.12
N GLU A 28 17.40 12.84 8.06
CA GLU A 28 18.64 13.38 7.50
C GLU A 28 18.41 14.53 6.55
N ARG A 29 17.35 14.47 5.75
CA ARG A 29 17.03 15.48 4.75
C ARG A 29 15.97 16.46 5.24
N ASP A 30 14.94 15.95 5.90
CA ASP A 30 13.76 16.76 6.24
C ASP A 30 13.77 17.25 7.72
N GLY A 31 14.82 16.90 8.48
CA GLY A 31 15.06 17.40 9.84
C GLY A 31 14.09 16.88 10.91
N VAL A 32 13.28 15.85 10.61
CA VAL A 32 12.26 15.33 11.53
C VAL A 32 12.94 14.64 12.72
N PRO A 33 12.64 15.04 13.97
CA PRO A 33 13.25 14.43 15.14
C PRO A 33 12.71 13.01 15.41
N LEU A 34 13.54 12.15 15.99
CA LEU A 34 13.15 10.76 16.28
C LEU A 34 11.98 10.68 17.26
N SER A 35 11.90 11.61 18.22
CA SER A 35 10.78 11.74 19.18
C SER A 35 9.44 12.08 18.53
N GLN A 36 9.45 12.69 17.34
CA GLN A 36 8.24 12.88 16.54
C GLN A 36 7.89 11.62 15.75
N MET A 37 8.85 10.71 15.55
CA MET A 37 8.66 9.50 14.75
C MET A 37 8.25 8.27 15.55
N ILE A 38 8.85 8.08 16.73
CA ILE A 38 8.76 6.86 17.53
C ILE A 38 8.30 7.23 18.93
N ILE A 39 7.43 6.41 19.53
CA ILE A 39 6.99 6.59 20.92
C ILE A 39 8.08 6.13 21.91
N LEU A 40 7.78 6.28 23.21
CA LEU A 40 8.75 6.08 24.29
C LEU A 40 9.37 4.68 24.36
N ASP A 41 8.72 3.66 23.79
CA ASP A 41 9.26 2.29 23.76
C ASP A 41 10.40 2.09 22.75
N GLY A 42 10.73 3.12 21.95
CA GLY A 42 11.80 3.08 20.97
C GLY A 42 11.51 2.22 19.74
N LEU A 43 10.26 1.76 19.57
CA LEU A 43 9.86 0.86 18.49
C LEU A 43 8.60 1.30 17.75
N HIS A 44 7.49 1.51 18.46
CA HIS A 44 6.22 1.85 17.84
C HIS A 44 6.23 3.29 17.34
N LEU A 45 5.48 3.53 16.26
CA LEU A 45 5.41 4.85 15.64
C LEU A 45 4.42 5.74 16.37
N THR A 46 4.67 7.04 16.31
CA THR A 46 3.65 8.04 16.62
C THR A 46 2.54 8.03 15.57
N ASP A 47 1.37 8.56 15.93
CA ASP A 47 0.26 8.76 15.00
C ASP A 47 0.66 9.61 13.78
N TRP A 48 1.50 10.62 14.01
CA TRP A 48 2.05 11.46 12.95
C TRP A 48 2.81 10.61 11.93
N SER A 49 3.68 9.72 12.39
CA SER A 49 4.43 8.85 11.49
C SER A 49 3.54 7.85 10.78
N TYR A 50 2.62 7.19 11.50
CA TYR A 50 1.67 6.26 10.88
C TYR A 50 0.86 6.94 9.78
N LYS A 51 0.39 8.17 10.00
CA LYS A 51 -0.30 8.98 8.99
C LYS A 51 0.58 9.23 7.77
N CYS A 52 1.83 9.68 7.96
CA CYS A 52 2.74 9.92 6.84
C CYS A 52 3.08 8.63 6.06
N PHE A 53 3.23 7.50 6.75
CA PHE A 53 3.39 6.19 6.09
C PHE A 53 2.18 5.83 5.23
N ALA A 54 0.98 5.92 5.79
CA ALA A 54 -0.25 5.60 5.08
C ALA A 54 -0.43 6.48 3.84
N GLN A 55 -0.11 7.78 3.94
CA GLN A 55 -0.14 8.70 2.81
C GLN A 55 0.88 8.32 1.72
N ALA A 56 2.11 7.98 2.09
CA ALA A 56 3.13 7.56 1.13
C ALA A 56 2.74 6.26 0.40
N VAL A 57 2.14 5.31 1.11
CA VAL A 57 1.59 4.07 0.54
C VAL A 57 0.47 4.40 -0.44
N ALA A 58 -0.49 5.23 -0.03
CA ALA A 58 -1.63 5.61 -0.86
C ALA A 58 -1.18 6.27 -2.18
N VAL A 59 -0.21 7.18 -2.14
CA VAL A 59 0.35 7.82 -3.34
C VAL A 59 1.00 6.80 -4.27
N ARG A 60 1.76 5.85 -3.73
CA ARG A 60 2.40 4.78 -4.51
C ARG A 60 1.38 3.86 -5.17
N LEU A 61 0.35 3.46 -4.43
CA LEU A 61 -0.74 2.63 -4.95
C LEU A 61 -1.52 3.37 -6.05
N ALA A 62 -1.88 4.64 -5.83
CA ALA A 62 -2.59 5.44 -6.82
C ALA A 62 -1.78 5.57 -8.12
N ALA A 63 -0.46 5.82 -8.02
CA ALA A 63 0.42 5.88 -9.18
C ALA A 63 0.53 4.54 -9.93
N GLY A 64 0.57 3.42 -9.21
CA GLY A 64 0.57 2.08 -9.81
C GLY A 64 -0.74 1.77 -10.54
N LEU A 65 -1.88 2.07 -9.91
CA LEU A 65 -3.21 1.86 -10.49
C LEU A 65 -3.47 2.74 -11.72
N ALA A 66 -2.92 3.96 -11.76
CA ALA A 66 -3.02 4.83 -12.93
C ALA A 66 -2.27 4.28 -14.16
N GLN A 67 -1.24 3.47 -13.94
CA GLN A 67 -0.44 2.83 -15.00
C GLN A 67 -0.94 1.42 -15.35
N ALA A 68 -1.77 0.81 -14.50
CA ALA A 68 -2.33 -0.49 -14.76
C ALA A 68 -3.31 -0.43 -15.94
N PRO A 69 -3.29 -1.43 -16.85
CA PRO A 69 -4.35 -1.58 -17.84
C PRO A 69 -5.70 -1.58 -17.12
N ARG A 70 -6.58 -0.67 -17.53
CA ARG A 70 -7.92 -0.62 -16.95
C ARG A 70 -8.57 -1.97 -17.26
N PRO A 71 -9.09 -2.71 -16.27
CA PRO A 71 -9.81 -3.94 -16.57
C PRO A 71 -10.91 -3.59 -17.56
N ALA A 72 -11.06 -4.41 -18.61
CA ALA A 72 -12.18 -4.26 -19.51
C ALA A 72 -13.44 -4.16 -18.65
N LYS A 73 -14.29 -3.16 -18.93
CA LYS A 73 -15.63 -3.14 -18.32
C LYS A 73 -16.18 -4.57 -18.50
N PRO A 74 -16.62 -5.24 -17.42
CA PRO A 74 -17.42 -6.42 -17.61
C PRO A 74 -18.48 -6.02 -18.62
N GLY A 75 -18.47 -6.67 -19.80
CA GLY A 75 -19.60 -6.54 -20.70
C GLY A 75 -20.84 -6.80 -19.86
N ALA A 76 -21.92 -6.08 -20.12
CA ALA A 76 -23.20 -6.41 -19.51
C ALA A 76 -23.57 -7.84 -19.94
N ALA A 77 -22.98 -8.84 -19.27
CA ALA A 77 -23.44 -10.19 -19.29
C ALA A 77 -24.82 -10.06 -18.67
N ALA A 78 -25.82 -10.14 -19.54
CA ALA A 78 -27.20 -10.24 -19.15
C ALA A 78 -27.25 -11.21 -17.97
N LEU A 79 -27.70 -10.72 -16.82
CA LEU A 79 -28.06 -11.59 -15.72
C LEU A 79 -28.97 -12.67 -16.31
N PRO A 80 -28.69 -13.97 -16.11
CA PRO A 80 -29.58 -15.00 -16.60
C PRO A 80 -30.97 -14.74 -16.03
N GLU A 81 -31.98 -14.77 -16.90
CA GLU A 81 -33.38 -14.58 -16.51
C GLU A 81 -33.71 -15.53 -15.35
N PRO A 82 -34.39 -15.07 -14.31
CA PRO A 82 -34.78 -15.93 -13.20
C PRO A 82 -35.67 -17.08 -13.73
N PRO A 83 -35.49 -18.31 -13.21
CA PRO A 83 -36.29 -19.44 -13.65
C PRO A 83 -37.77 -19.18 -13.37
N ALA A 84 -38.63 -19.56 -14.33
CA ALA A 84 -40.07 -19.40 -14.22
C ALA A 84 -40.61 -20.05 -12.93
N PRO A 85 -41.60 -19.42 -12.26
CA PRO A 85 -42.14 -19.96 -11.02
C PRO A 85 -42.79 -21.31 -11.27
N ALA A 86 -42.45 -22.30 -10.44
CA ALA A 86 -43.11 -23.59 -10.44
C ALA A 86 -44.58 -23.42 -10.04
N MET A 87 -45.49 -23.69 -10.99
CA MET A 87 -46.92 -23.81 -10.69
C MET A 87 -47.11 -25.02 -9.76
N ARG A 88 -47.68 -24.76 -8.59
CA ARG A 88 -48.16 -25.78 -7.64
C ARG A 88 -49.53 -26.29 -8.04
#